data_AF-A0A7V4KEG1-F1
#
_entry.id   AF-A0A7V4KEG1-F1
#
_cell.length_a   1.000
_cell.length_b   1.000
_cell.length_c   1.000
_cell.angle_alpha   90.00
_cell.angle_beta   90.00
_cell.angle_gamma   90.00
#
_symmetry.space_group_name_H-M   'P 1'
#
loop_
_entity.id
_entity.type
_entity.pdbx_description
1 polymer ?
#
loop_
_entity_poly.entity_id
_entity_poly.type
_entity_poly.pdbx_seq_one_letter_code
_entity_poly.pdbx_strand_id
1 'polypeptide(L)'
;MFFSIEPFDTLFFRDARPFTMGVESWALQVFPPYPSTIFGAVRTWLIELFGGLDAFKRGEMHEWLGTVDSPGNLRILGPLIMQDGANNSYIYFPAPKDLLKTSDKTFKLGLLKNNPIALSNSVTDCLLINNKEEDAEEVEGFLELIDFYRYLNGEDISPRFKRPNEIYITETK
;
A
#
# COMPACT_ATOMS: atom_id res chain seq x y z
N MET A 1 -4.68 1.72 -17.04
CA MET A 1 -3.32 1.54 -17.60
C MET A 1 -2.37 1.29 -16.45
N PHE A 2 -1.42 0.36 -16.59
CA PHE A 2 -0.37 0.10 -15.62
C PHE A 2 0.94 0.70 -16.12
N PHE A 3 1.70 1.29 -15.20
CA PHE A 3 3.07 1.74 -15.43
C PHE A 3 3.96 1.04 -14.41
N SER A 4 5.02 0.39 -14.88
CA SER A 4 6.05 -0.18 -14.01
C SER A 4 7.14 0.87 -13.77
N ILE A 5 7.65 0.92 -12.54
CA ILE A 5 8.81 1.70 -12.15
C ILE A 5 9.84 0.71 -11.63
N GLU A 6 10.91 0.50 -12.39
CA GLU A 6 12.01 -0.38 -12.01
C GLU A 6 13.11 0.47 -11.37
N PRO A 7 13.48 0.20 -10.10
CA PRO A 7 14.59 0.89 -9.47
C PRO A 7 15.92 0.47 -10.09
N PHE A 8 16.74 1.44 -10.50
CA PHE A 8 18.10 1.18 -10.97
C PHE A 8 19.05 0.75 -9.84
N ASP A 9 18.78 1.21 -8.62
CA ASP A 9 19.57 0.95 -7.41
C ASP A 9 18.65 1.00 -6.18
N THR A 10 19.20 0.79 -4.97
CA THR A 10 18.48 0.85 -3.70
C THR A 10 17.75 2.18 -3.53
N LEU A 11 16.45 2.10 -3.28
CA LEU A 11 15.60 3.26 -3.02
C LEU A 11 15.48 3.52 -1.52
N PHE A 12 15.40 4.79 -1.15
CA PHE A 12 15.20 5.22 0.24
C PHE A 12 13.92 6.04 0.38
N PHE A 13 12.96 5.51 1.15
CA PHE A 13 11.70 6.18 1.46
C PHE A 13 11.62 6.45 2.95
N ARG A 14 11.69 7.73 3.30
CA ARG A 14 11.78 8.19 4.69
C ARG A 14 10.40 8.31 5.33
N ASP A 15 10.34 8.10 6.64
CA ASP A 15 9.19 8.47 7.44
C ASP A 15 9.18 9.97 7.83
N ALA A 16 8.16 10.38 8.58
CA ALA A 16 7.92 11.80 8.91
C ALA A 16 8.77 12.33 10.08
N ARG A 17 9.60 11.51 10.71
CA ARG A 17 10.46 11.96 11.83
C ARG A 17 11.49 12.98 11.34
N PRO A 18 11.97 13.91 12.18
CA PRO A 18 13.03 14.84 11.79
C PRO A 18 14.25 14.10 11.24
N PHE A 19 14.95 14.71 10.29
CA PHE A 19 16.22 14.17 9.80
C PHE A 19 17.15 15.34 9.54
N THR A 20 17.77 15.80 10.62
CA THR A 20 18.72 16.91 10.57
C THR A 20 20.11 16.35 10.75
N MET A 21 20.99 16.66 9.79
CA MET A 21 22.38 16.28 9.81
C MET A 21 23.02 16.67 11.16
N GLY A 22 23.56 15.70 11.89
CA GLY A 22 24.23 15.91 13.17
C GLY A 22 23.36 15.81 14.44
N VAL A 23 22.03 15.61 14.31
CA VAL A 23 21.13 15.48 15.47
C VAL A 23 20.58 14.06 15.60
N GLU A 24 20.05 13.50 14.51
CA GLU A 24 19.53 12.14 14.47
C GLU A 24 20.19 11.37 13.33
N SER A 25 20.80 10.23 13.66
CA SER A 25 21.50 9.35 12.72
C SER A 25 20.62 8.23 12.16
N TRP A 26 19.37 8.11 12.63
CA TRP A 26 18.49 6.97 12.39
C TRP A 26 17.20 7.45 11.71
N ALA A 27 17.04 7.06 10.46
CA ALA A 27 15.80 7.25 9.71
C ALA A 27 15.19 5.86 9.45
N LEU A 28 13.91 5.68 9.80
CA LEU A 28 13.22 4.44 9.47
C LEU A 28 12.73 4.54 8.03
N GLN A 29 12.77 3.39 7.36
CA GLN A 29 12.30 3.24 6.00
C GLN A 29 10.83 2.85 5.98
N VAL A 30 10.08 3.38 5.02
CA VAL A 30 8.67 3.04 4.79
C VAL A 30 8.54 2.45 3.40
N PHE A 31 8.28 1.14 3.32
CA PHE A 31 8.05 0.45 2.05
C PHE A 31 6.82 -0.48 2.13
N PRO A 32 5.93 -0.50 1.12
CA PRO A 32 5.88 0.36 -0.08
C PRO A 32 5.82 1.86 0.25
N PRO A 33 6.28 2.74 -0.67
CA PRO A 33 6.18 4.17 -0.42
C PRO A 33 4.73 4.64 -0.45
N TYR A 34 4.47 5.80 0.14
CA TYR A 34 3.16 6.42 0.05
C TYR A 34 2.79 6.74 -1.42
N PRO A 35 1.50 6.64 -1.80
CA PRO A 35 1.02 7.06 -3.11
C PRO A 35 1.44 8.49 -3.49
N SER A 36 1.49 9.40 -2.51
CA SER A 36 1.93 10.78 -2.68
C SER A 36 3.37 10.91 -3.15
N THR A 37 4.26 9.99 -2.73
CA THR A 37 5.67 9.97 -3.16
C THR A 37 5.79 9.70 -4.65
N ILE A 38 5.09 8.66 -5.13
CA ILE A 38 5.06 8.32 -6.56
C ILE A 38 4.34 9.40 -7.36
N PHE A 39 3.24 9.94 -6.84
CA PHE A 39 2.54 11.06 -7.46
C PHE A 39 3.45 12.28 -7.61
N GLY A 40 4.21 12.65 -6.57
CA GLY A 40 5.16 13.75 -6.63
C GLY A 40 6.26 13.53 -7.66
N ALA A 41 6.84 12.32 -7.71
CA ALA A 41 7.88 11.97 -8.68
C ALA A 41 7.37 12.05 -10.13
N VAL A 42 6.23 11.41 -10.42
CA VAL A 42 5.62 11.44 -11.76
C VAL A 42 5.19 12.85 -12.14
N ARG A 43 4.56 13.60 -11.22
CA ARG A 43 4.14 14.98 -11.46
C ARG A 43 5.32 15.88 -11.78
N THR A 44 6.44 15.74 -11.06
CA THR A 44 7.66 16.52 -11.30
C THR A 44 8.25 16.21 -12.68
N TRP A 45 8.32 14.93 -13.05
CA TRP A 45 8.78 14.51 -14.37
C TRP A 45 7.90 15.07 -15.50
N LEU A 46 6.57 15.03 -15.33
CA LEU A 46 5.64 15.60 -16.31
C LEU A 46 5.77 17.14 -16.40
N ILE A 47 5.95 17.84 -15.27
CA ILE A 47 6.21 19.28 -15.30
C ILE A 47 7.43 19.59 -16.16
N GLU A 48 8.53 18.86 -15.97
CA GLU A 48 9.75 19.04 -16.74
C GLU A 48 9.53 18.77 -18.23
N LEU A 49 8.83 17.69 -18.56
CA LEU A 49 8.55 17.29 -19.94
C LEU A 49 7.69 18.29 -20.71
N PHE A 50 6.78 19.00 -20.04
CA PHE A 50 5.76 19.86 -20.66
C PHE A 50 5.99 21.37 -20.48
N GLY A 51 7.25 21.80 -20.36
CA GLY A 51 7.61 23.23 -20.33
C GLY A 51 8.26 23.70 -19.04
N GLY A 52 8.58 22.77 -18.13
CA GLY A 52 9.31 23.05 -16.91
C GLY A 52 8.53 23.83 -15.87
N LEU A 53 9.25 24.19 -14.81
CA LEU A 53 8.67 24.84 -13.63
C LEU A 53 8.02 26.20 -13.95
N ASP A 54 8.53 26.93 -14.95
CA ASP A 54 7.98 28.24 -15.31
C ASP A 54 6.62 28.12 -15.99
N ALA A 55 6.43 27.17 -16.92
CA ALA A 55 5.13 26.89 -17.52
C ALA A 55 4.11 26.40 -16.48
N PHE A 56 4.56 25.55 -15.55
CA PHE A 56 3.74 25.08 -14.44
C PHE A 56 3.28 26.24 -13.53
N LYS A 57 4.19 27.15 -13.15
CA LYS A 57 3.86 28.33 -12.33
C LYS A 57 2.92 29.30 -13.03
N ARG A 58 2.98 29.40 -14.37
CA ARG A 58 2.02 30.18 -15.17
C ARG A 58 0.66 29.51 -15.33
N GLY A 59 0.50 28.26 -14.87
CA GLY A 59 -0.76 27.54 -14.89
C GLY A 59 -1.12 26.93 -16.25
N GLU A 60 -0.15 26.77 -17.16
CA GLU A 60 -0.40 26.25 -18.52
C GLU A 60 -0.91 24.80 -18.54
N MET A 61 -0.73 24.08 -17.44
CA MET A 61 -1.06 22.66 -17.24
C MET A 61 -1.98 22.42 -16.03
N HIS A 62 -2.65 23.48 -15.53
CA HIS A 62 -3.42 23.45 -14.27
C HIS A 62 -4.55 22.42 -14.26
N GLU A 63 -5.22 22.17 -15.39
CA GLU A 63 -6.36 21.23 -15.43
C GLU A 63 -5.95 19.81 -15.05
N TRP A 64 -4.80 19.33 -15.53
CA TRP A 64 -4.39 17.93 -15.38
C TRP A 64 -3.28 17.74 -14.35
N LEU A 65 -2.32 18.66 -14.26
CA LEU A 65 -1.25 18.62 -13.26
C LEU A 65 -1.52 19.46 -12.02
N GLY A 66 -2.51 20.36 -12.04
CA GLY A 66 -2.85 21.21 -10.90
C GLY A 66 -1.93 22.42 -10.77
N THR A 67 -1.94 23.01 -9.58
CA THR A 67 -1.16 24.19 -9.20
C THR A 67 -0.20 23.86 -8.05
N VAL A 68 0.55 24.85 -7.57
CA VAL A 68 1.40 24.68 -6.38
C VAL A 68 0.59 24.15 -5.19
N ASP A 69 -0.65 24.61 -5.04
CA ASP A 69 -1.47 24.35 -3.84
C ASP A 69 -2.52 23.25 -4.03
N SER A 70 -2.81 22.84 -5.28
CA SER A 70 -3.87 21.87 -5.57
C SER A 70 -3.47 20.86 -6.65
N PRO A 71 -3.85 19.58 -6.51
CA PRO A 71 -3.70 18.62 -7.59
C PRO A 71 -4.71 18.87 -8.72
N GLY A 72 -4.32 18.57 -9.96
CA GLY A 72 -5.21 18.59 -11.12
C GLY A 72 -5.98 17.28 -11.26
N ASN A 73 -6.35 16.91 -12.48
CA ASN A 73 -7.10 15.68 -12.78
C ASN A 73 -6.25 14.39 -12.82
N LEU A 74 -4.91 14.47 -12.74
CA LEU A 74 -4.06 13.29 -12.64
C LEU A 74 -4.42 12.45 -11.41
N ARG A 75 -4.62 11.14 -11.60
CA ARG A 75 -4.90 10.18 -10.53
C ARG A 75 -3.93 9.00 -10.62
N ILE A 76 -3.36 8.62 -9.49
CA ILE A 76 -2.49 7.45 -9.34
C ILE A 76 -3.04 6.66 -8.15
N LEU A 77 -3.35 5.38 -8.39
CA LEU A 77 -3.92 4.48 -7.38
C LEU A 77 -2.86 3.70 -6.58
N GLY A 78 -1.66 3.54 -7.15
CA GLY A 78 -0.56 2.77 -6.57
C GLY A 78 0.17 3.51 -5.44
N PRO A 79 1.36 3.01 -5.03
CA PRO A 79 2.10 1.92 -5.68
C PRO A 79 1.56 0.53 -5.35
N LEU A 80 1.77 -0.39 -6.28
CA LEU A 80 1.66 -1.83 -6.04
C LEU A 80 3.05 -2.44 -6.21
N ILE A 81 3.38 -3.48 -5.45
CA ILE A 81 4.66 -4.18 -5.64
C ILE A 81 4.49 -5.19 -6.76
N MET A 82 5.42 -5.18 -7.70
CA MET A 82 5.55 -6.18 -8.76
C MET A 82 6.88 -6.91 -8.58
N GLN A 83 6.86 -8.24 -8.68
CA GLN A 83 8.06 -9.07 -8.72
C GLN A 83 8.10 -9.80 -10.06
N ASP A 84 9.17 -9.61 -10.82
CA ASP A 84 9.40 -10.35 -12.05
C ASP A 84 9.99 -11.73 -11.73
N GLY A 85 9.38 -12.77 -12.33
CA GLY A 85 9.90 -14.13 -12.36
C GLY A 85 10.43 -14.48 -13.75
N ALA A 86 10.91 -15.72 -13.92
CA ALA A 86 11.55 -16.15 -15.18
C ALA A 86 10.69 -15.95 -16.44
N ASN A 87 9.37 -16.12 -16.32
CA ASN A 87 8.44 -16.02 -17.46
C ASN A 87 7.21 -15.14 -17.18
N ASN A 88 6.98 -14.69 -15.93
CA ASN A 88 5.77 -13.99 -15.51
C ASN A 88 6.10 -12.93 -14.46
N SER A 89 5.31 -11.86 -14.40
CA SER A 89 5.33 -10.87 -13.32
C SER A 89 4.17 -11.12 -12.34
N TYR A 90 4.44 -10.97 -11.05
CA TYR A 90 3.46 -11.17 -9.99
C TYR A 90 3.22 -9.85 -9.25
N ILE A 91 1.95 -9.51 -9.04
CA ILE A 91 1.55 -8.30 -8.31
C ILE A 91 1.11 -8.69 -6.91
N TYR A 92 1.56 -7.93 -5.92
CA TYR A 92 1.32 -8.22 -4.51
C TYR A 92 0.58 -7.08 -3.80
N PHE A 93 -0.36 -7.46 -2.95
CA PHE A 93 -1.15 -6.58 -2.08
C PHE A 93 -0.84 -6.90 -0.62
N PRO A 94 -0.87 -5.93 0.30
CA PRO A 94 -0.84 -6.23 1.73
C PRO A 94 -1.97 -7.19 2.10
N ALA A 95 -1.69 -8.13 3.01
CA ALA A 95 -2.72 -9.04 3.50
C ALA A 95 -3.92 -8.23 4.08
N PRO A 96 -5.17 -8.55 3.69
CA PRO A 96 -6.36 -7.96 4.29
C PRO A 96 -6.37 -8.12 5.81
N LYS A 97 -6.71 -7.03 6.52
CA LYS A 97 -6.66 -6.96 7.99
C LYS A 97 -7.74 -7.75 8.72
N ASP A 98 -8.74 -8.22 7.98
CA ASP A 98 -9.81 -9.08 8.45
C ASP A 98 -9.51 -10.57 8.23
N LEU A 99 -8.34 -10.92 7.67
CA LEU A 99 -7.86 -12.31 7.62
C LEU A 99 -7.06 -12.64 8.87
N LEU A 100 -7.46 -13.72 9.52
CA LEU A 100 -6.74 -14.34 10.63
C LEU A 100 -6.21 -15.72 10.23
N LYS A 101 -5.18 -16.18 10.94
CA LYS A 101 -4.62 -17.52 10.81
C LYS A 101 -4.54 -18.22 12.17
N THR A 102 -4.72 -19.54 12.14
CA THR A 102 -4.27 -20.44 13.21
C THR A 102 -3.07 -21.26 12.72
N SER A 103 -2.64 -22.27 13.49
CA SER A 103 -1.62 -23.24 13.07
C SER A 103 -1.93 -23.91 11.72
N ASP A 104 -3.21 -24.12 11.42
CA ASP A 104 -3.64 -25.05 10.37
C ASP A 104 -4.44 -24.39 9.24
N LYS A 105 -5.03 -23.21 9.46
CA LYS A 105 -5.93 -22.57 8.50
C LYS A 105 -5.91 -21.05 8.55
N THR A 106 -6.33 -20.43 7.45
CA THR A 106 -6.64 -19.00 7.35
C THR A 106 -8.15 -18.82 7.20
N PHE A 107 -8.72 -17.80 7.83
CA PHE A 107 -10.14 -17.50 7.75
C PHE A 107 -10.42 -15.99 7.91
N LYS A 108 -11.59 -15.55 7.45
CA LYS A 108 -12.05 -14.15 7.56
C LYS A 108 -12.79 -13.93 8.88
N LEU A 109 -12.63 -12.75 9.46
CA LEU A 109 -13.49 -12.27 10.55
C LEU A 109 -14.96 -12.23 10.10
N GLY A 110 -15.85 -12.55 11.03
CA GLY A 110 -17.29 -12.40 10.81
C GLY A 110 -17.71 -10.95 10.90
N LEU A 111 -18.71 -10.54 10.12
CA LEU A 111 -19.32 -9.21 10.21
C LEU A 111 -20.64 -9.29 10.97
N LEU A 112 -20.71 -8.60 12.11
CA LEU A 112 -21.93 -8.45 12.90
C LEU A 112 -22.56 -7.09 12.63
N LYS A 113 -23.80 -7.07 12.14
CA LYS A 113 -24.55 -5.84 11.83
C LYS A 113 -25.56 -5.52 12.93
N ASN A 114 -25.84 -4.23 13.14
CA ASN A 114 -26.89 -3.72 14.02
C ASN A 114 -26.85 -4.38 15.41
N ASN A 115 -25.72 -4.24 16.11
CA ASN A 115 -25.52 -4.96 17.36
C ASN A 115 -26.01 -4.15 18.58
N PRO A 116 -27.15 -4.49 19.21
CA PRO A 116 -27.60 -3.82 20.42
C PRO A 116 -26.78 -4.18 21.67
N ILE A 117 -25.90 -5.19 21.58
CA ILE A 117 -25.17 -5.78 22.74
C ILE A 117 -23.70 -5.31 22.80
N ALA A 118 -23.16 -4.76 21.71
CA ALA A 118 -21.79 -4.22 21.73
C ALA A 118 -21.74 -2.92 22.55
N LEU A 119 -21.16 -3.01 23.74
CA LEU A 119 -20.80 -1.84 24.54
C LEU A 119 -19.53 -1.22 23.94
N SER A 120 -19.71 -0.24 23.07
CA SER A 120 -18.63 0.57 22.51
C SER A 120 -18.86 2.03 22.82
N ASN A 121 -17.78 2.78 23.07
CA ASN A 121 -17.82 4.24 23.15
C ASN A 121 -17.97 4.90 21.76
N SER A 122 -17.94 4.11 20.69
CA SER A 122 -18.21 4.53 19.32
C SER A 122 -19.45 3.83 18.77
N VAL A 123 -20.34 4.59 18.13
CA VAL A 123 -21.50 4.02 17.43
C VAL A 123 -21.00 3.48 16.09
N THR A 124 -21.04 2.17 15.92
CA THR A 124 -20.69 1.50 14.67
C THR A 124 -21.78 0.50 14.29
N ASP A 125 -22.37 0.66 13.11
CA ASP A 125 -23.43 -0.22 12.60
C ASP A 125 -22.95 -1.64 12.30
N CYS A 126 -21.64 -1.81 12.13
CA CYS A 126 -20.99 -3.07 11.80
C CYS A 126 -19.76 -3.27 12.69
N LEU A 127 -19.59 -4.49 13.20
CA LEU A 127 -18.45 -4.92 14.01
C LEU A 127 -17.83 -6.16 13.38
N LEU A 128 -16.50 -6.19 13.25
CA LEU A 128 -15.77 -7.41 12.92
C LEU A 128 -15.56 -8.23 14.19
N ILE A 129 -15.90 -9.52 14.14
CA ILE A 129 -15.78 -10.43 15.28
C ILE A 129 -15.03 -11.69 14.87
N ASN A 130 -14.17 -12.18 15.78
CA ASN A 130 -13.67 -13.53 15.65
C ASN A 130 -14.80 -14.48 16.05
N ASN A 131 -15.45 -15.08 15.06
CA ASN A 131 -16.54 -16.04 15.27
C ASN A 131 -16.03 -17.48 15.46
N LYS A 132 -14.72 -17.68 15.43
CA LYS A 132 -14.07 -18.92 15.78
C LYS A 132 -13.55 -18.74 17.21
N GLU A 133 -13.98 -19.58 18.15
CA GLU A 133 -13.44 -19.60 19.53
C GLU A 133 -12.01 -20.18 19.55
N GLU A 134 -11.19 -19.78 18.59
CA GLU A 134 -9.82 -20.25 18.38
C GLU A 134 -8.87 -19.07 18.59
N ASP A 135 -7.77 -19.33 19.29
CA ASP A 135 -6.65 -18.40 19.35
C ASP A 135 -6.08 -18.25 17.94
N ALA A 136 -6.22 -17.05 17.39
CA ALA A 136 -5.86 -16.73 16.03
C ALA A 136 -5.05 -15.44 15.98
N GLU A 137 -4.10 -15.40 15.06
CA GLU A 137 -3.21 -14.27 14.84
C GLU A 137 -3.58 -13.55 13.56
N GLU A 138 -3.21 -12.28 13.49
CA GLU A 138 -3.29 -11.53 12.23
C GLU A 138 -2.36 -12.15 11.19
N VAL A 139 -2.82 -12.17 9.94
CA VAL A 139 -1.95 -12.51 8.84
C VAL A 139 -1.02 -11.34 8.51
N GLU A 140 0.29 -11.62 8.49
CA GLU A 140 1.30 -10.68 8.03
C GLU A 140 1.79 -11.00 6.61
N GLY A 141 2.26 -9.96 5.92
CA GLY A 141 2.88 -10.08 4.61
C GLY A 141 1.95 -9.68 3.47
N PHE A 142 2.17 -10.30 2.32
CA PHE A 142 1.56 -9.91 1.07
C PHE A 142 0.87 -11.09 0.38
N LEU A 143 -0.24 -10.78 -0.27
CA LEU A 143 -1.06 -11.68 -1.05
C LEU A 143 -0.87 -11.40 -2.55
N GLU A 144 -0.71 -12.44 -3.35
CA GLU A 144 -0.63 -12.29 -4.80
C GLU A 144 -2.00 -11.92 -5.40
N LEU A 145 -2.01 -11.24 -6.55
CA LEU A 145 -3.21 -10.75 -7.21
C LEU A 145 -4.29 -11.83 -7.42
N ILE A 146 -3.91 -13.05 -7.82
CA ILE A 146 -4.89 -14.12 -8.02
C ILE A 146 -5.62 -14.48 -6.73
N ASP A 147 -4.89 -14.59 -5.61
CA ASP A 147 -5.47 -14.92 -4.33
C ASP A 147 -6.22 -13.74 -3.72
N PHE A 148 -5.77 -12.51 -3.97
CA PHE A 148 -6.49 -11.30 -3.60
C PHE A 148 -7.83 -11.20 -4.34
N TYR A 149 -7.87 -11.57 -5.62
CA TYR A 149 -9.11 -11.64 -6.39
C TYR A 149 -10.08 -12.69 -5.84
N ARG A 150 -9.58 -13.89 -5.50
CA ARG A 150 -10.37 -14.95 -4.86
C ARG A 150 -10.91 -14.51 -3.50
N TYR A 151 -10.08 -13.84 -2.70
CA TYR A 151 -10.47 -13.21 -1.44
C TYR A 151 -11.65 -12.25 -1.63
N LEU A 152 -11.55 -11.32 -2.59
CA LEU A 152 -12.61 -10.35 -2.88
C LEU A 152 -13.92 -11.00 -3.33
N ASN A 153 -13.85 -12.13 -4.03
CA ASN A 153 -15.03 -12.91 -4.43
C ASN A 153 -15.63 -13.75 -3.31
N GLY A 154 -15.06 -13.69 -2.11
CA GLY A 154 -15.58 -14.40 -0.96
C GLY A 154 -15.17 -15.87 -0.88
N GLU A 155 -14.33 -16.35 -1.79
CA GLU A 155 -13.88 -17.75 -1.80
C GLU A 155 -13.10 -18.10 -0.52
N ASP A 156 -13.17 -19.38 -0.13
CA ASP A 156 -12.27 -19.92 0.89
C ASP A 156 -10.87 -20.02 0.28
N ILE A 157 -9.96 -19.25 0.86
CA ILE A 157 -8.58 -19.16 0.44
C ILE A 157 -7.67 -19.66 1.58
N SER A 158 -6.74 -20.54 1.24
CA SER A 158 -5.58 -20.86 2.08
C SER A 158 -4.33 -20.38 1.34
N PRO A 159 -4.19 -19.07 1.12
CA PRO A 159 -3.15 -18.57 0.24
C PRO A 159 -1.79 -18.66 0.91
N ARG A 160 -0.74 -18.67 0.10
CA ARG A 160 0.61 -18.51 0.62
C ARG A 160 0.94 -17.02 0.69
N PHE A 161 0.88 -16.47 1.90
CA PHE A 161 1.36 -15.12 2.14
C PHE A 161 2.88 -15.06 1.99
N LYS A 162 3.37 -14.10 1.20
CA LYS A 162 4.79 -13.80 1.08
C LYS A 162 5.21 -12.79 2.12
N ARG A 163 6.31 -13.07 2.81
CA ARG A 163 6.95 -12.12 3.71
C ARG A 163 7.62 -10.99 2.91
N PRO A 164 7.81 -9.80 3.50
CA PRO A 164 8.53 -8.69 2.87
C PRO A 164 9.85 -9.10 2.19
N ASN A 165 10.68 -9.88 2.89
CA ASN A 165 11.99 -10.35 2.42
C ASN A 165 11.94 -11.39 1.30
N GLU A 166 10.77 -11.97 1.00
CA GLU A 166 10.55 -12.82 -0.18
C GLU A 166 10.22 -12.00 -1.44
N ILE A 167 9.96 -10.69 -1.29
CA ILE A 167 9.52 -9.80 -2.36
C ILE A 167 10.58 -8.73 -2.67
N TYR A 168 11.12 -8.09 -1.65
CA TYR A 168 12.12 -7.03 -1.79
C TYR A 168 13.20 -7.18 -0.72
N ILE A 169 14.40 -6.71 -1.07
CA ILE A 169 15.56 -6.72 -0.17
C ILE A 169 15.58 -5.37 0.54
N THR A 170 15.79 -5.40 1.85
CA THR A 170 16.03 -4.20 2.65
C THR A 170 17.47 -4.24 3.13
N GLU A 171 18.24 -3.19 2.84
CA GLU A 171 19.54 -3.01 3.46
C GLU A 171 19.34 -2.58 4.91
N THR A 172 19.62 -3.48 5.85
CA THR A 172 19.79 -3.13 7.26
C THR A 172 21.11 -2.38 7.43
N LYS A 173 21.04 -1.13 7.91
CA LYS A 173 22.20 -0.40 8.45
C LYS A 173 22.49 -0.85 9.88
#